data_AF-A0AAI9WG64-F1
#
_entry.id   AF-A0AAI9WG64-F1
#
_cell.length_a   1.000
_cell.length_b   1.000
_cell.length_c   1.000
_cell.angle_alpha   90.00
_cell.angle_beta   90.00
_cell.angle_gamma   90.00
#
_symmetry.space_group_name_H-M   'P 1'
#
loop_
_entity.id
_entity.type
_entity.pdbx_description
1 polymer ?
#
loop_
_entity_poly.entity_id
_entity_poly.type
_entity_poly.pdbx_seq_one_letter_code
_entity_poly.pdbx_strand_id
1 'polypeptide(L)'
;MRNNYIVLFISSIVYVLLVLIGCGDDNPVNNSREEENHDVETILTPLGESEGYFEKGICFTSNNEEKTLTFETNKKWNIAIPTNIEWCTVSSNNGVAGTVSLTIKVTENTFYDERNAVLTLKVGEIEKRIRVSQKQQDALLVSSNIFELDKSHHTIDVEVKANVEYKVIIPPTSQKWITQVTKSRSLENITLSFNITSSDEYDKREGEIIFQSKDISEVVHIYQAGEGVLMLTKNEYPVSDKGTVVAVEVNSNFSFDVQMPNVSWVKEMVETRGVSSSTLYYTISPNETYESREAEIIFYDKNSSIKETMKIIQAQKDAIIVSQKEYDIPVNGKVIEIELNANVEYQVTVLDEYDWIKPVDNFQIKGLANNKLYFQIEENTLSKRRKGIITIESVSKAISEDIIINQGRVKDKDAIELHVETAGTLNKLIAPSKKYQITNLILTGNLNGTDIQYLREMAGERSSQGMLQKLDLSEVNIISGSGTYGDGEHAFESVIGVRMFSYCNALVSIILPDNTTSIEQGAFF
;
A
#
# COMPACT_ATOMS: atom_id res chain seq x y z
N MET A 1 -37.37 6.24 -18.01
CA MET A 1 -38.22 7.13 -17.16
C MET A 1 -37.48 8.47 -17.10
N ARG A 2 -37.92 9.50 -17.86
CA ARG A 2 -38.77 10.64 -17.41
C ARG A 2 -38.20 11.30 -16.13
N ASN A 3 -38.03 12.62 -15.98
CA ASN A 3 -38.55 13.79 -16.70
C ASN A 3 -37.80 15.06 -16.24
N ASN A 4 -37.69 16.03 -17.15
CA ASN A 4 -37.81 17.50 -17.06
C ASN A 4 -37.61 18.26 -15.73
N TYR A 5 -36.97 19.44 -15.81
CA TYR A 5 -37.61 20.72 -15.44
C TYR A 5 -37.16 21.89 -16.35
N ILE A 6 -38.16 22.69 -16.73
CA ILE A 6 -38.18 23.91 -17.54
C ILE A 6 -38.30 25.10 -16.57
N VAL A 7 -37.66 26.24 -16.86
CA VAL A 7 -38.14 27.56 -16.38
C VAL A 7 -38.02 28.60 -17.51
N LEU A 8 -39.15 29.21 -17.83
CA LEU A 8 -39.38 30.36 -18.71
C LEU A 8 -39.23 31.67 -17.93
N PHE A 9 -38.81 32.75 -18.60
CA PHE A 9 -39.27 34.11 -18.26
C PHE A 9 -39.45 34.96 -19.53
N ILE A 10 -40.65 35.54 -19.65
CA ILE A 10 -41.16 36.43 -20.69
C ILE A 10 -41.08 37.87 -20.18
N SER A 11 -40.77 38.84 -21.03
CA SER A 11 -41.18 40.24 -20.84
C SER A 11 -41.29 40.97 -22.17
N SER A 12 -42.53 41.27 -22.56
CA SER A 12 -42.96 42.04 -23.73
C SER A 12 -42.93 43.55 -23.43
N ILE A 13 -42.51 44.39 -24.39
CA ILE A 13 -42.83 45.83 -24.40
C ILE A 13 -43.35 46.24 -25.79
N VAL A 14 -44.37 47.09 -25.74
CA VAL A 14 -45.42 47.38 -26.71
C VAL A 14 -45.03 48.50 -27.69
N TYR A 15 -45.46 48.35 -28.95
CA TYR A 15 -45.48 49.38 -29.99
C TYR A 15 -46.66 50.34 -29.79
N VAL A 16 -46.45 51.66 -29.94
CA VAL A 16 -47.52 52.64 -30.16
C VAL A 16 -47.19 53.44 -31.43
N LEU A 17 -48.06 53.30 -32.43
CA LEU A 17 -48.18 54.14 -33.61
C LEU A 17 -49.16 55.29 -33.29
N LEU A 18 -48.84 56.51 -33.73
CA LEU A 18 -49.81 57.59 -33.88
C LEU A 18 -49.54 58.32 -35.21
N VAL A 19 -50.47 58.14 -36.13
CA VAL A 19 -50.63 58.91 -37.37
C VAL A 19 -51.62 60.03 -37.07
N LEU A 20 -51.29 61.26 -37.45
CA LEU A 20 -52.29 62.31 -37.67
C LEU A 20 -52.09 62.94 -39.05
N ILE A 21 -53.16 62.88 -39.82
CA ILE A 21 -53.41 63.56 -41.09
C ILE A 21 -53.88 64.98 -40.77
N GLY A 22 -53.36 65.98 -41.50
CA GLY A 22 -53.93 67.32 -41.57
C GLY A 22 -53.86 67.83 -43.01
N CYS A 23 -55.02 67.92 -43.67
CA CYS A 23 -55.22 68.62 -44.93
C CYS A 23 -55.36 70.13 -44.70
N GLY A 24 -54.86 70.92 -45.64
CA GLY A 24 -55.16 72.35 -45.77
C GLY A 24 -54.65 72.85 -47.11
N ASP A 25 -55.56 72.94 -48.08
CA ASP A 25 -55.38 73.65 -49.35
C ASP A 25 -55.13 75.13 -49.08
N ASP A 26 -54.20 75.75 -49.84
CA ASP A 26 -54.39 77.04 -50.50
C ASP A 26 -53.10 77.41 -51.27
N ASN A 27 -53.20 77.47 -52.59
CA ASN A 27 -52.27 78.21 -53.45
C ASN A 27 -52.92 79.59 -53.67
N PRO A 28 -52.19 80.73 -53.62
CA PRO A 28 -51.43 81.11 -54.82
C PRO A 28 -50.17 82.01 -54.63
N VAL A 29 -49.30 81.96 -55.64
CA VAL A 29 -48.51 83.07 -56.24
C VAL A 29 -47.26 83.59 -55.49
N ASN A 30 -46.13 83.08 -55.99
CA ASN A 30 -45.01 83.80 -56.64
C ASN A 30 -44.06 84.71 -55.81
N ASN A 31 -42.81 84.23 -55.81
CA ASN A 31 -41.53 84.93 -55.96
C ASN A 31 -40.86 85.55 -54.72
N SER A 32 -39.81 84.90 -54.21
CA SER A 32 -38.45 85.48 -54.22
C SER A 32 -37.39 84.56 -53.60
N ARG A 33 -36.34 84.29 -54.40
CA ARG A 33 -34.91 84.20 -54.05
C ARG A 33 -34.40 83.02 -53.20
N GLU A 34 -33.72 82.13 -53.92
CA GLU A 34 -32.40 81.54 -53.63
C GLU A 34 -31.80 81.75 -52.21
N GLU A 35 -31.74 80.66 -51.45
CA GLU A 35 -30.53 80.32 -50.70
C GLU A 35 -29.92 79.09 -51.40
N GLU A 36 -28.95 79.31 -52.29
CA GLU A 36 -28.04 78.25 -52.70
C GLU A 36 -27.20 77.87 -51.48
N ASN A 37 -27.55 76.73 -50.89
CA ASN A 37 -26.75 76.05 -49.90
C ASN A 37 -25.49 75.51 -50.61
N HIS A 38 -24.37 76.23 -50.52
CA HIS A 38 -23.07 75.71 -50.95
C HIS A 38 -22.73 74.48 -50.11
N ASP A 39 -22.98 73.28 -50.65
CA ASP A 39 -22.51 72.03 -50.06
C ASP A 39 -20.97 72.01 -50.13
N VAL A 40 -20.33 72.31 -49.00
CA VAL A 40 -18.86 72.29 -48.89
C VAL A 40 -18.40 70.86 -49.18
N GLU A 41 -17.48 70.72 -50.14
CA GLU A 41 -16.91 69.44 -50.54
C GLU A 41 -16.38 68.68 -49.32
N THR A 42 -16.62 67.37 -49.30
CA THR A 42 -16.24 66.54 -48.15
C THR A 42 -14.75 66.26 -48.18
N ILE A 43 -14.03 66.61 -47.11
CA ILE A 43 -12.60 66.40 -46.96
C ILE A 43 -12.35 65.20 -46.04
N LEU A 44 -11.51 64.28 -46.49
CA LEU A 44 -10.98 63.16 -45.71
C LEU A 44 -9.50 62.95 -46.09
N THR A 45 -8.60 63.40 -45.21
CA THR A 45 -7.15 63.35 -45.45
C THR A 45 -6.48 62.47 -44.40
N PRO A 46 -5.95 61.28 -44.74
CA PRO A 46 -5.17 60.49 -43.79
C PRO A 46 -3.86 61.20 -43.43
N LEU A 47 -3.36 60.97 -42.21
CA LEU A 47 -2.15 61.63 -41.70
C LEU A 47 -1.08 60.61 -41.30
N GLY A 48 0.17 60.87 -41.69
CA GLY A 48 1.33 60.06 -41.28
C GLY A 48 1.24 58.61 -41.77
N GLU A 49 1.51 57.64 -40.88
CA GLU A 49 1.44 56.20 -41.22
C GLU A 49 0.06 55.74 -41.74
N SER A 50 -0.99 56.52 -41.45
CA SER A 50 -2.35 56.21 -41.90
C SER A 50 -2.58 56.39 -43.39
N GLU A 51 -1.71 57.13 -44.09
CA GLU A 51 -1.72 57.17 -45.56
C GLU A 51 -1.56 55.76 -46.14
N GLY A 52 -0.60 55.00 -45.61
CA GLY A 52 -0.37 53.60 -45.98
C GLY A 52 -1.54 52.69 -45.59
N TYR A 53 -2.19 52.94 -44.46
CA TYR A 53 -3.38 52.17 -44.03
C TYR A 53 -4.58 52.39 -44.94
N PHE A 54 -4.77 53.60 -45.47
CA PHE A 54 -5.84 53.90 -46.42
C PHE A 54 -5.60 53.25 -47.78
N GLU A 55 -4.36 53.06 -48.20
CA GLU A 55 -4.03 52.43 -49.49
C GLU A 55 -3.95 50.90 -49.41
N LYS A 56 -3.22 50.38 -48.42
CA LYS A 56 -2.81 48.98 -48.35
C LYS A 56 -3.50 48.20 -47.23
N GLY A 57 -4.16 48.89 -46.30
CA GLY A 57 -4.71 48.29 -45.09
C GLY A 57 -3.69 48.17 -43.96
N ILE A 58 -4.14 47.62 -42.85
CA ILE A 58 -3.40 47.45 -41.61
C ILE A 58 -3.08 45.98 -41.43
N CYS A 59 -1.82 45.64 -41.24
CA CYS A 59 -1.36 44.26 -41.00
C CYS A 59 -0.81 44.14 -39.57
N PHE A 60 -1.29 43.18 -38.81
CA PHE A 60 -0.86 42.84 -37.45
C PHE A 60 -0.15 41.48 -37.41
N THR A 61 0.75 41.26 -36.44
CA THR A 61 1.26 39.92 -36.16
C THR A 61 0.18 39.05 -35.49
N SER A 62 0.44 37.76 -35.28
CA SER A 62 -0.47 36.89 -34.54
C SER A 62 -0.67 37.32 -33.09
N ASN A 63 0.19 38.17 -32.53
CA ASN A 63 0.08 38.64 -31.14
C ASN A 63 -1.04 39.68 -30.95
N ASN A 64 -1.35 39.97 -29.69
CA ASN A 64 -2.15 41.13 -29.33
C ASN A 64 -1.35 42.42 -29.64
N GLU A 65 -1.92 43.27 -30.48
CA GLU A 65 -1.28 44.49 -30.96
C GLU A 65 -2.29 45.62 -31.13
N GLU A 66 -1.80 46.86 -31.12
CA GLU A 66 -2.60 48.05 -31.42
C GLU A 66 -1.89 48.97 -32.41
N LYS A 67 -2.68 49.63 -33.27
CA LYS A 67 -2.21 50.61 -34.25
C LYS A 67 -3.11 51.82 -34.28
N THR A 68 -2.54 52.98 -34.60
CA THR A 68 -3.27 54.25 -34.61
C THR A 68 -3.62 54.68 -36.02
N LEU A 69 -4.91 54.90 -36.27
CA LEU A 69 -5.46 55.46 -37.49
C LEU A 69 -5.78 56.95 -37.28
N THR A 70 -5.08 57.83 -38.00
CA THR A 70 -5.19 59.28 -37.87
C THR A 70 -5.60 59.91 -39.21
N PHE A 71 -6.60 60.78 -39.18
CA PHE A 71 -7.09 61.50 -40.37
C PHE A 71 -7.72 62.84 -39.99
N GLU A 72 -7.80 63.75 -40.94
CA GLU A 72 -8.49 65.05 -40.82
C GLU A 72 -9.75 65.07 -41.67
N THR A 73 -10.84 65.62 -41.13
CA THR A 73 -12.10 65.75 -41.85
C THR A 73 -12.88 67.02 -41.49
N ASN A 74 -13.61 67.58 -42.45
CA ASN A 74 -14.50 68.74 -42.26
C ASN A 74 -15.96 68.36 -41.95
N LYS A 75 -16.34 67.07 -41.94
CA LYS A 75 -17.71 66.60 -41.65
C LYS A 75 -17.71 65.59 -40.48
N LYS A 76 -18.91 65.28 -39.96
CA LYS A 76 -19.08 64.18 -39.00
C LYS A 76 -18.69 62.86 -39.64
N TRP A 77 -18.15 61.96 -38.83
CA TRP A 77 -17.65 60.67 -39.30
C TRP A 77 -18.18 59.50 -38.46
N ASN A 78 -18.21 58.32 -39.07
CA ASN A 78 -18.53 57.05 -38.41
C ASN A 78 -17.61 55.96 -38.95
N ILE A 79 -17.05 55.12 -38.08
CA ILE A 79 -16.34 53.90 -38.48
C ILE A 79 -17.13 52.70 -37.98
N ALA A 80 -17.39 51.76 -38.89
CA ALA A 80 -18.10 50.52 -38.60
C ALA A 80 -17.16 49.33 -38.71
N ILE A 81 -17.18 48.49 -37.68
CA ILE A 81 -16.57 47.16 -37.67
C ILE A 81 -17.65 46.13 -38.07
N PRO A 82 -17.33 45.09 -38.86
CA PRO A 82 -18.26 44.00 -39.12
C PRO A 82 -18.78 43.39 -37.80
N THR A 83 -20.08 43.13 -37.72
CA THR A 83 -20.72 42.61 -36.48
C THR A 83 -20.36 41.15 -36.17
N ASN A 84 -19.72 40.45 -37.11
CA ASN A 84 -19.33 39.04 -37.00
C ASN A 84 -17.89 38.83 -36.52
N ILE A 85 -17.21 39.88 -36.05
CA ILE A 85 -15.84 39.77 -35.51
C ILE A 85 -15.74 40.43 -34.14
N GLU A 86 -15.12 39.72 -33.20
CA GLU A 86 -14.85 40.22 -31.84
C GLU A 86 -13.35 40.48 -31.60
N TRP A 87 -12.50 39.99 -32.51
CA TRP A 87 -11.04 40.07 -32.38
C TRP A 87 -10.46 41.45 -32.74
N CYS A 88 -11.23 42.35 -33.33
CA CYS A 88 -10.80 43.69 -33.74
C CYS A 88 -11.73 44.75 -33.14
N THR A 89 -11.16 45.76 -32.50
CA THR A 89 -11.91 46.86 -31.87
C THR A 89 -11.33 48.21 -32.24
N VAL A 90 -12.14 49.27 -32.16
CA VAL A 90 -11.70 50.66 -32.36
C VAL A 90 -12.07 51.50 -31.15
N SER A 91 -11.24 52.48 -30.79
CA SER A 91 -11.42 53.30 -29.59
C SER A 91 -12.67 54.20 -29.62
N SER A 92 -13.19 54.53 -30.80
CA SER A 92 -14.41 55.33 -30.97
C SER A 92 -15.05 55.07 -32.34
N ASN A 93 -16.38 54.96 -32.38
CA ASN A 93 -17.12 54.59 -33.59
C ASN A 93 -17.68 55.79 -34.36
N ASN A 94 -17.67 57.00 -33.79
CA ASN A 94 -18.14 58.21 -34.45
C ASN A 94 -17.46 59.44 -33.87
N GLY A 95 -17.59 60.56 -34.57
CA GLY A 95 -17.12 61.86 -34.08
C GLY A 95 -17.51 63.01 -35.00
N VAL A 96 -17.03 64.19 -34.61
CA VAL A 96 -17.26 65.45 -35.33
C VAL A 96 -16.08 65.79 -36.24
N ALA A 97 -16.22 66.88 -37.00
CA ALA A 97 -15.16 67.43 -37.83
C ALA A 97 -13.92 67.83 -37.00
N GLY A 98 -12.74 67.71 -37.60
CA GLY A 98 -11.44 68.01 -37.02
C GLY A 98 -10.40 66.94 -37.31
N THR A 99 -9.26 67.01 -36.61
CA THR A 99 -8.25 65.95 -36.60
C THR A 99 -8.68 64.83 -35.66
N VAL A 100 -8.73 63.60 -36.18
CA VAL A 100 -9.21 62.41 -35.49
C VAL A 100 -8.08 61.41 -35.35
N SER A 101 -7.96 60.79 -34.18
CA SER A 101 -7.02 59.68 -33.93
C SER A 101 -7.75 58.52 -33.26
N LEU A 102 -7.76 57.36 -33.92
CA LEU A 102 -8.44 56.14 -33.49
C LEU A 102 -7.42 55.05 -33.22
N THR A 103 -7.53 54.38 -32.08
CA THR A 103 -6.73 53.19 -31.79
C THR A 103 -7.50 51.95 -32.23
N ILE A 104 -6.90 51.16 -33.12
CA ILE A 104 -7.41 49.87 -33.57
C ILE A 104 -6.63 48.79 -32.82
N LYS A 105 -7.33 47.95 -32.06
CA LYS A 105 -6.72 46.86 -31.27
C LYS A 105 -7.16 45.52 -31.80
N VAL A 106 -6.22 44.57 -31.87
CA VAL A 106 -6.50 43.17 -32.19
C VAL A 106 -6.15 42.26 -31.02
N THR A 107 -6.99 41.26 -30.75
CA THR A 107 -6.63 40.18 -29.82
C THR A 107 -5.65 39.21 -30.49
N GLU A 108 -5.00 38.34 -29.72
CA GLU A 108 -4.11 37.30 -30.29
C GLU A 108 -4.87 36.37 -31.25
N ASN A 109 -4.22 35.97 -32.35
CA ASN A 109 -4.69 34.97 -33.29
C ASN A 109 -4.01 33.63 -32.99
N THR A 110 -4.67 32.79 -32.21
CA THR A 110 -4.22 31.43 -31.85
C THR A 110 -4.56 30.38 -32.92
N PHE A 111 -4.94 30.81 -34.12
CA PHE A 111 -5.31 29.92 -35.22
C PHE A 111 -4.21 29.95 -36.29
N TYR A 112 -4.09 28.84 -37.02
CA TYR A 112 -3.10 28.68 -38.09
C TYR A 112 -3.51 29.29 -39.43
N ASP A 113 -4.69 29.94 -39.48
CA ASP A 113 -5.17 30.71 -40.62
C ASP A 113 -5.09 32.22 -40.34
N GLU A 114 -4.72 32.98 -41.38
CA GLU A 114 -4.78 34.44 -41.35
C GLU A 114 -6.25 34.89 -41.29
N ARG A 115 -6.56 35.83 -40.40
CA ARG A 115 -7.91 36.41 -40.29
C ARG A 115 -7.95 37.84 -40.80
N ASN A 116 -9.05 38.17 -41.45
CA ASN A 116 -9.21 39.41 -42.20
C ASN A 116 -10.54 40.10 -41.86
N ALA A 117 -10.52 41.42 -41.81
CA ALA A 117 -11.68 42.28 -41.58
C ALA A 117 -11.63 43.52 -42.48
N VAL A 118 -12.78 44.16 -42.71
CA VAL A 118 -12.85 45.42 -43.45
C VAL A 118 -13.61 46.44 -42.61
N LEU A 119 -12.90 47.45 -42.13
CA LEU A 119 -13.49 48.59 -41.44
C LEU A 119 -14.04 49.59 -42.46
N THR A 120 -15.24 50.09 -42.23
CA THR A 120 -15.90 51.05 -43.14
C THR A 120 -15.97 52.42 -42.48
N LEU A 121 -15.15 53.36 -42.93
CA LEU A 121 -15.13 54.75 -42.50
C LEU A 121 -16.01 55.58 -43.43
N LYS A 122 -17.07 56.20 -42.89
CA LYS A 122 -17.98 57.09 -43.60
C LYS A 122 -17.81 58.52 -43.11
N VAL A 123 -17.65 59.43 -44.06
CA VAL A 123 -17.49 60.87 -43.83
C VAL A 123 -18.30 61.56 -44.91
N GLY A 124 -19.43 62.20 -44.55
CA GLY A 124 -20.36 62.75 -45.54
C GLY A 124 -20.71 61.72 -46.62
N GLU A 125 -20.41 62.05 -47.88
CA GLU A 125 -20.62 61.18 -49.05
C GLU A 125 -19.44 60.21 -49.33
N ILE A 126 -18.31 60.35 -48.62
CA ILE A 126 -17.13 59.50 -48.79
C ILE A 126 -17.25 58.24 -47.93
N GLU A 127 -17.21 57.06 -48.56
CA GLU A 127 -17.04 55.76 -47.91
C GLU A 127 -15.65 55.20 -48.20
N LYS A 128 -14.84 55.00 -47.16
CA LYS A 128 -13.51 54.38 -47.23
C LYS A 128 -13.49 53.04 -46.54
N ARG A 129 -12.98 52.02 -47.23
CA ARG A 129 -12.80 50.66 -46.70
C ARG A 129 -11.34 50.42 -46.35
N ILE A 130 -11.08 50.11 -45.08
CA ILE A 130 -9.74 49.85 -44.54
C ILE A 130 -9.66 48.36 -44.21
N ARG A 131 -8.82 47.62 -44.94
CA ARG A 131 -8.58 46.21 -44.67
C ARG A 131 -7.72 46.06 -43.41
N VAL A 132 -8.08 45.14 -42.54
CA VAL A 132 -7.29 44.73 -41.37
C VAL A 132 -7.00 43.24 -41.53
N SER A 133 -5.73 42.89 -41.66
CA SER A 133 -5.27 41.50 -41.66
C SER A 133 -4.46 41.22 -40.40
N GLN A 134 -4.65 40.03 -39.83
CA GLN A 134 -3.85 39.53 -38.72
C GLN A 134 -3.29 38.16 -39.07
N LYS A 135 -1.97 38.05 -39.06
CA LYS A 135 -1.25 36.83 -39.43
C LYS A 135 -1.64 35.63 -38.54
N GLN A 136 -1.49 34.43 -39.09
CA GLN A 136 -1.65 33.16 -38.39
C GLN A 136 -0.58 32.94 -37.31
N GLN A 137 -0.84 32.03 -36.38
CA GLN A 137 0.15 31.54 -35.41
C GLN A 137 1.26 30.72 -36.11
N ASP A 138 2.51 30.97 -35.76
CA ASP A 138 3.65 30.16 -36.22
C ASP A 138 3.59 28.76 -35.59
N ALA A 139 3.80 27.71 -36.40
CA ALA A 139 3.71 26.31 -35.99
C ALA A 139 4.88 25.50 -36.53
N LEU A 140 5.45 24.65 -35.67
CA LEU A 140 6.44 23.63 -36.02
C LEU A 140 6.15 22.40 -35.18
N LEU A 141 5.76 21.30 -35.82
CA LEU A 141 5.40 20.05 -35.17
C LEU A 141 6.07 18.86 -35.87
N VAL A 142 6.44 17.84 -35.10
CA VAL A 142 7.01 16.58 -35.60
C VAL A 142 6.10 15.41 -35.28
N SER A 143 6.10 14.35 -36.11
CA SER A 143 5.24 13.17 -35.90
C SER A 143 5.63 12.29 -34.72
N SER A 144 6.90 12.30 -34.32
CA SER A 144 7.41 11.57 -33.16
C SER A 144 8.57 12.35 -32.55
N ASN A 145 8.62 12.39 -31.22
CA ASN A 145 9.69 12.99 -30.44
C ASN A 145 10.70 11.94 -29.90
N ILE A 146 10.43 10.63 -30.05
CA ILE A 146 11.30 9.56 -29.52
C ILE A 146 11.36 8.38 -30.52
N PHE A 147 12.55 7.80 -30.67
CA PHE A 147 12.77 6.50 -31.34
C PHE A 147 13.70 5.62 -30.49
N GLU A 148 13.29 4.38 -30.26
CA GLU A 148 14.09 3.32 -29.60
C GLU A 148 14.43 2.23 -30.62
N LEU A 149 15.71 1.98 -30.83
CA LEU A 149 16.23 1.16 -31.92
C LEU A 149 17.19 0.10 -31.39
N ASP A 150 17.21 -1.07 -32.03
CA ASP A 150 18.25 -2.06 -31.78
C ASP A 150 19.61 -1.63 -32.40
N LYS A 151 20.67 -2.39 -32.14
CA LYS A 151 22.03 -2.03 -32.59
C LYS A 151 22.21 -1.99 -34.11
N SER A 152 21.26 -2.51 -34.89
CA SER A 152 21.35 -2.59 -36.35
C SER A 152 21.23 -1.21 -36.98
N HIS A 153 21.55 -1.16 -38.27
CA HIS A 153 21.28 0.01 -39.08
C HIS A 153 19.76 0.22 -39.25
N HIS A 154 19.30 1.46 -39.06
CA HIS A 154 17.90 1.84 -39.25
C HIS A 154 17.78 3.10 -40.12
N THR A 155 16.66 3.22 -40.81
CA THR A 155 16.19 4.48 -41.40
C THR A 155 14.90 4.86 -40.70
N ILE A 156 14.87 6.04 -40.09
CA ILE A 156 13.67 6.61 -39.44
C ILE A 156 13.10 7.73 -40.30
N ASP A 157 11.78 7.88 -40.29
CA ASP A 157 11.06 8.93 -41.00
C ASP A 157 10.35 9.84 -39.99
N VAL A 158 10.61 11.14 -40.08
CA VAL A 158 9.97 12.19 -39.26
C VAL A 158 9.15 13.09 -40.17
N GLU A 159 7.82 13.05 -40.03
CA GLU A 159 6.93 13.98 -40.72
C GLU A 159 6.95 15.32 -39.99
N VAL A 160 7.24 16.41 -40.72
CA VAL A 160 7.27 17.76 -40.19
C VAL A 160 6.09 18.57 -40.73
N LYS A 161 5.31 19.16 -39.81
CA LYS A 161 4.23 20.09 -40.13
C LYS A 161 4.63 21.48 -39.64
N ALA A 162 4.96 22.36 -40.58
CA ALA A 162 5.37 23.73 -40.28
C ALA A 162 4.79 24.72 -41.28
N ASN A 163 4.37 25.89 -40.80
CA ASN A 163 4.02 27.06 -41.63
C ASN A 163 5.11 28.15 -41.61
N VAL A 164 6.24 27.84 -40.95
CA VAL A 164 7.44 28.68 -40.86
C VAL A 164 8.64 27.98 -41.49
N GLU A 165 9.62 28.77 -41.93
CA GLU A 165 10.92 28.25 -42.34
C GLU A 165 11.68 27.72 -41.11
N TYR A 166 12.21 26.50 -41.19
CA TYR A 166 12.95 25.85 -40.12
C TYR A 166 14.25 25.24 -40.64
N LYS A 167 15.20 25.02 -39.73
CA LYS A 167 16.43 24.27 -39.98
C LYS A 167 16.44 22.98 -39.16
N VAL A 168 17.11 21.97 -39.68
CA VAL A 168 17.39 20.71 -38.98
C VAL A 168 18.83 20.77 -38.47
N ILE A 169 19.01 20.53 -37.18
CA ILE A 169 20.31 20.52 -36.52
C ILE A 169 20.51 19.15 -35.88
N ILE A 170 21.56 18.45 -36.28
CA ILE A 170 22.06 17.26 -35.59
C ILE A 170 23.27 17.71 -34.77
N PRO A 171 23.27 17.59 -33.43
CA PRO A 171 24.41 17.99 -32.61
C PRO A 171 25.71 17.27 -33.03
N PRO A 172 26.89 17.91 -32.92
CA PRO A 172 28.17 17.31 -33.33
C PRO A 172 28.47 15.95 -32.68
N THR A 173 27.94 15.71 -31.48
CA THR A 173 28.02 14.43 -30.76
C THR A 173 27.30 13.30 -31.48
N SER A 174 26.24 13.59 -32.22
CA SER A 174 25.39 12.60 -32.91
C SER A 174 25.65 12.50 -34.42
N GLN A 175 26.32 13.49 -35.03
CA GLN A 175 26.60 13.55 -36.48
C GLN A 175 27.43 12.37 -37.01
N LYS A 176 28.15 11.65 -36.14
CA LYS A 176 28.92 10.46 -36.55
C LYS A 176 28.04 9.26 -36.92
N TRP A 177 26.82 9.18 -36.38
CA TRP A 177 25.95 8.00 -36.53
C TRP A 177 24.50 8.35 -36.88
N ILE A 178 24.10 9.61 -36.79
CA ILE A 178 22.83 10.14 -37.30
C ILE A 178 23.12 11.01 -38.52
N THR A 179 22.56 10.66 -39.67
CA THR A 179 22.72 11.43 -40.92
C THR A 179 21.39 11.67 -41.61
N GLN A 180 21.13 12.90 -42.05
CA GLN A 180 19.91 13.21 -42.79
C GLN A 180 20.02 12.72 -44.24
N VAL A 181 18.98 12.04 -44.72
CA VAL A 181 18.90 11.56 -46.10
C VAL A 181 18.29 12.66 -46.97
N THR A 182 19.03 13.13 -47.97
CA THR A 182 18.55 14.14 -48.92
C THR A 182 17.66 13.50 -49.99
N LYS A 183 16.34 13.56 -49.83
CA LYS A 183 15.37 13.21 -50.89
C LYS A 183 15.05 14.46 -51.74
N SER A 184 14.88 14.27 -53.05
CA SER A 184 14.43 15.32 -53.98
C SER A 184 13.02 15.78 -53.63
N ARG A 185 12.83 17.10 -53.57
CA ARG A 185 11.59 17.78 -53.11
C ARG A 185 10.34 17.23 -53.84
N SER A 186 9.44 16.62 -53.07
CA SER A 186 8.03 16.42 -53.44
C SER A 186 7.19 17.42 -52.64
N LEU A 187 6.16 18.00 -53.27
CA LEU A 187 5.23 18.92 -52.60
C LEU A 187 4.22 18.13 -51.75
N GLU A 188 3.97 18.65 -50.54
CA GLU A 188 3.03 18.24 -49.49
C GLU A 188 3.52 17.16 -48.51
N ASN A 189 3.53 17.54 -47.22
CA ASN A 189 4.14 16.91 -46.03
C ASN A 189 5.62 16.54 -46.17
N ILE A 190 6.51 17.35 -45.58
CA ILE A 190 7.95 17.09 -45.61
C ILE A 190 8.26 15.97 -44.62
N THR A 191 8.24 14.73 -45.09
CA THR A 191 8.85 13.60 -44.38
C THR A 191 10.36 13.64 -44.57
N LEU A 192 11.09 13.89 -43.49
CA LEU A 192 12.55 13.84 -43.46
C LEU A 192 13.00 12.47 -42.97
N SER A 193 13.81 11.81 -43.78
CA SER A 193 14.40 10.51 -43.44
C SER A 193 15.79 10.70 -42.83
N PHE A 194 16.11 9.93 -41.79
CA PHE A 194 17.41 9.93 -41.13
C PHE A 194 17.95 8.51 -41.05
N ASN A 195 19.22 8.34 -41.42
CA ASN A 195 19.94 7.10 -41.28
C ASN A 195 20.64 7.07 -39.92
N ILE A 196 20.38 6.00 -39.18
CA ILE A 196 21.01 5.65 -37.92
C ILE A 196 21.95 4.49 -38.22
N THR A 197 23.26 4.70 -38.18
CA THR A 197 24.24 3.64 -38.47
C THR A 197 24.16 2.55 -37.39
N SER A 198 24.64 1.34 -37.69
CA SER A 198 24.75 0.30 -36.67
C SER A 198 25.68 0.76 -35.54
N SER A 199 25.41 0.30 -34.32
CA SER A 199 26.25 0.53 -33.16
C SER A 199 27.10 -0.70 -32.88
N ASP A 200 28.41 -0.55 -33.01
CA ASP A 200 29.41 -1.47 -32.46
C ASP A 200 29.87 -1.00 -31.07
N GLU A 201 29.25 0.06 -30.54
CA GLU A 201 29.52 0.55 -29.19
C GLU A 201 28.94 -0.43 -28.18
N TYR A 202 29.71 -0.64 -27.13
CA TYR A 202 29.37 -1.62 -26.11
C TYR A 202 28.20 -1.16 -25.23
N ASP A 203 28.22 0.12 -24.82
CA ASP A 203 27.09 0.79 -24.17
C ASP A 203 26.03 1.24 -25.18
N LYS A 204 24.82 1.49 -24.68
CA LYS A 204 23.80 2.21 -25.44
C LYS A 204 24.28 3.63 -25.77
N ARG A 205 23.89 4.15 -26.93
CA ARG A 205 24.15 5.54 -27.33
C ARG A 205 22.87 6.32 -27.55
N GLU A 206 22.93 7.61 -27.26
CA GLU A 206 21.81 8.55 -27.39
C GLU A 206 22.19 9.75 -28.25
N GLY A 207 21.23 10.25 -29.01
CA GLY A 207 21.42 11.37 -29.90
C GLY A 207 20.11 12.09 -30.18
N GLU A 208 20.21 13.28 -30.75
CA GLU A 208 19.05 14.16 -30.95
C GLU A 208 19.03 14.74 -32.35
N ILE A 209 17.82 15.03 -32.83
CA ILE A 209 17.56 15.80 -34.05
C ILE A 209 16.69 16.98 -33.65
N ILE A 210 17.21 18.20 -33.85
CA ILE A 210 16.57 19.44 -33.42
C ILE A 210 16.00 20.15 -34.65
N PHE A 211 14.70 20.39 -34.66
CA PHE A 211 14.00 21.20 -35.65
C PHE A 211 13.79 22.59 -35.05
N GLN A 212 14.42 23.62 -35.63
CA GLN A 212 14.42 24.96 -35.04
C GLN A 212 13.92 26.02 -36.02
N SER A 213 12.96 26.84 -35.59
CA SER A 213 12.53 28.06 -36.28
C SER A 213 12.43 29.22 -35.31
N LYS A 214 13.33 30.20 -35.42
CA LYS A 214 13.44 31.38 -34.53
C LYS A 214 13.30 31.01 -33.04
N ASP A 215 12.10 31.20 -32.48
CA ASP A 215 11.77 31.02 -31.05
C ASP A 215 11.09 29.67 -30.74
N ILE A 216 10.77 28.85 -31.75
CA ILE A 216 10.10 27.55 -31.62
C ILE A 216 11.10 26.43 -31.96
N SER A 217 11.11 25.37 -31.14
CA SER A 217 11.99 24.21 -31.34
C SER A 217 11.26 22.91 -30.98
N GLU A 218 11.46 21.89 -31.81
CA GLU A 218 11.03 20.51 -31.57
C GLU A 218 12.27 19.61 -31.54
N VAL A 219 12.32 18.65 -30.61
CA VAL A 219 13.48 17.75 -30.42
C VAL A 219 13.03 16.31 -30.53
N VAL A 220 13.74 15.54 -31.36
CA VAL A 220 13.54 14.10 -31.52
C VAL A 220 14.72 13.37 -30.90
N HIS A 221 14.47 12.59 -29.84
CA HIS A 221 15.46 11.79 -29.14
C HIS A 221 15.59 10.40 -29.76
N ILE A 222 16.81 9.95 -30.02
CA ILE A 222 17.14 8.64 -30.60
C ILE A 222 17.95 7.84 -29.59
N TYR A 223 17.46 6.66 -29.23
CA TYR A 223 18.15 5.70 -28.38
C TYR A 223 18.49 4.46 -29.18
N GLN A 224 19.77 4.07 -29.19
CA GLN A 224 20.23 2.87 -29.88
C GLN A 224 20.96 1.94 -28.90
N ALA A 225 20.55 0.66 -28.87
CA ALA A 225 21.18 -0.36 -28.02
C ALA A 225 22.66 -0.64 -28.42
N GLY A 226 23.49 -1.02 -27.43
CA GLY A 226 24.88 -1.42 -27.61
C GLY A 226 25.11 -2.94 -27.70
N GLU A 227 26.37 -3.38 -27.76
CA GLU A 227 26.75 -4.81 -27.88
C GLU A 227 26.79 -5.59 -26.56
N GLY A 228 26.93 -4.92 -25.41
CA GLY A 228 27.02 -5.59 -24.12
C GLY A 228 25.68 -6.23 -23.73
N VAL A 229 25.69 -7.55 -23.54
CA VAL A 229 24.52 -8.29 -23.05
C VAL A 229 24.84 -8.81 -21.66
N LEU A 230 24.05 -8.40 -20.67
CA LEU A 230 24.03 -8.95 -19.32
C LEU A 230 22.58 -9.21 -18.95
N MET A 231 22.23 -10.46 -18.69
CA MET A 231 20.87 -10.85 -18.31
C MET A 231 20.94 -11.92 -17.22
N LEU A 232 20.06 -11.80 -16.23
CA LEU A 232 19.85 -12.85 -15.23
C LEU A 232 18.64 -13.69 -15.63
N THR A 233 18.68 -15.00 -15.38
CA THR A 233 17.50 -15.85 -15.57
C THR A 233 16.36 -15.49 -14.63
N LYS A 234 16.65 -14.87 -13.49
CA LYS A 234 15.67 -14.40 -12.52
C LYS A 234 16.22 -13.26 -11.68
N ASN A 235 15.41 -12.21 -11.50
CA ASN A 235 15.79 -11.01 -10.74
C ASN A 235 15.28 -11.02 -9.30
N GLU A 236 14.35 -11.92 -8.93
CA GLU A 236 13.78 -11.97 -7.58
C GLU A 236 13.66 -13.40 -7.03
N TYR A 237 14.10 -13.57 -5.78
CA TYR A 237 14.06 -14.85 -5.07
C TYR A 237 13.39 -14.70 -3.70
N PRO A 238 12.07 -14.97 -3.61
CA PRO A 238 11.41 -15.13 -2.32
C PRO A 238 11.85 -16.46 -1.70
N VAL A 239 12.32 -16.42 -0.46
CA VAL A 239 12.79 -17.58 0.31
C VAL A 239 12.15 -17.60 1.70
N SER A 240 12.00 -18.80 2.27
CA SER A 240 11.49 -18.97 3.64
C SER A 240 12.44 -18.38 4.68
N ASP A 241 11.95 -18.26 5.92
CA ASP A 241 12.77 -18.00 7.12
C ASP A 241 13.93 -19.01 7.27
N LYS A 242 13.76 -20.24 6.80
CA LYS A 242 14.83 -21.25 6.80
C LYS A 242 15.96 -20.89 5.85
N GLY A 243 17.19 -21.22 6.27
CA GLY A 243 18.37 -21.07 5.42
C GLY A 243 18.28 -21.93 4.17
N THR A 244 18.78 -21.42 3.05
CA THR A 244 18.69 -22.07 1.73
C THR A 244 19.86 -21.65 0.84
N VAL A 245 19.99 -22.29 -0.32
CA VAL A 245 20.91 -21.89 -1.39
C VAL A 245 20.10 -21.39 -2.58
N VAL A 246 20.47 -20.22 -3.09
CA VAL A 246 19.91 -19.62 -4.31
C VAL A 246 20.91 -19.77 -5.44
N ALA A 247 20.47 -20.27 -6.58
CA ALA A 247 21.26 -20.32 -7.81
C ALA A 247 20.70 -19.35 -8.84
N VAL A 248 21.56 -18.53 -9.42
CA VAL A 248 21.22 -17.60 -10.52
C VAL A 248 22.13 -17.89 -11.70
N GLU A 249 21.51 -17.96 -12.88
CA GLU A 249 22.25 -18.09 -14.12
C GLU A 249 22.38 -16.71 -14.76
N VAL A 250 23.63 -16.34 -15.05
CA VAL A 250 24.02 -15.06 -15.63
C VAL A 250 24.45 -15.32 -17.06
N ASN A 251 23.70 -14.77 -18.01
CA ASN A 251 24.05 -14.78 -19.41
C ASN A 251 24.75 -13.47 -19.75
N SER A 252 26.05 -13.55 -20.02
CA SER A 252 26.89 -12.41 -20.36
C SER A 252 27.82 -12.74 -21.53
N ASN A 253 27.98 -11.80 -22.47
CA ASN A 253 29.02 -11.89 -23.51
C ASN A 253 30.35 -11.23 -23.10
N PHE A 254 30.49 -10.87 -21.81
CA PHE A 254 31.67 -10.21 -21.24
C PHE A 254 31.96 -10.65 -19.80
N SER A 255 33.16 -10.32 -19.30
CA SER A 255 33.53 -10.53 -17.90
C SER A 255 32.85 -9.50 -16.99
N PHE A 256 32.01 -9.96 -16.07
CA PHE A 256 31.30 -9.12 -15.11
C PHE A 256 31.85 -9.29 -13.68
N ASP A 257 31.55 -8.32 -12.83
CA ASP A 257 31.83 -8.34 -11.39
C ASP A 257 30.52 -8.35 -10.60
N VAL A 258 30.62 -8.82 -9.34
CA VAL A 258 29.48 -8.91 -8.42
C VAL A 258 29.73 -8.00 -7.22
N GLN A 259 28.81 -7.06 -7.00
CA GLN A 259 28.77 -6.26 -5.78
C GLN A 259 27.82 -6.94 -4.79
N MET A 260 28.39 -7.47 -3.71
CA MET A 260 27.64 -8.10 -2.63
C MET A 260 27.00 -7.06 -1.69
N PRO A 261 25.80 -7.33 -1.16
CA PRO A 261 25.18 -6.49 -0.16
C PRO A 261 25.99 -6.48 1.14
N ASN A 262 25.95 -5.36 1.89
CA ASN A 262 26.59 -5.25 3.19
C ASN A 262 25.75 -5.91 4.31
N VAL A 263 25.47 -7.20 4.15
CA VAL A 263 24.70 -8.00 5.11
C VAL A 263 25.42 -9.33 5.37
N SER A 264 25.35 -9.82 6.60
CA SER A 264 26.05 -11.04 7.01
C SER A 264 25.33 -12.34 6.63
N TRP A 265 24.04 -12.26 6.30
CA TRP A 265 23.17 -13.42 6.08
C TRP A 265 23.13 -13.90 4.63
N VAL A 266 23.66 -13.14 3.68
CA VAL A 266 23.86 -13.56 2.28
C VAL A 266 25.35 -13.75 2.04
N LYS A 267 25.75 -14.93 1.58
CA LYS A 267 27.16 -15.24 1.27
C LYS A 267 27.26 -15.90 -0.09
N GLU A 268 28.17 -15.42 -0.92
CA GLU A 268 28.53 -16.11 -2.16
C GLU A 268 29.20 -17.45 -1.82
N MET A 269 28.77 -18.52 -2.48
CA MET A 269 29.45 -19.80 -2.45
C MET A 269 30.58 -19.77 -3.47
N VAL A 270 31.81 -19.74 -2.98
CA VAL A 270 32.99 -19.94 -3.83
C VAL A 270 33.26 -21.44 -3.87
N GLU A 271 32.71 -22.17 -4.86
CA GLU A 271 32.98 -23.60 -4.99
C GLU A 271 34.02 -23.98 -6.05
N THR A 272 34.74 -25.03 -5.67
CA THR A 272 35.93 -25.61 -6.28
C THR A 272 35.59 -26.52 -7.46
N ARG A 273 36.16 -26.24 -8.64
CA ARG A 273 36.34 -27.12 -9.81
C ARG A 273 35.11 -27.98 -10.19
N GLY A 274 34.29 -27.47 -11.11
CA GLY A 274 33.29 -28.28 -11.83
C GLY A 274 32.02 -27.56 -12.27
N VAL A 275 31.80 -26.31 -11.84
CA VAL A 275 30.60 -25.52 -12.13
C VAL A 275 30.88 -24.55 -13.28
N SER A 276 29.91 -24.38 -14.19
CA SER A 276 29.98 -23.39 -15.28
C SER A 276 30.15 -21.98 -14.72
N SER A 277 31.00 -21.15 -15.33
CA SER A 277 31.18 -19.73 -14.95
C SER A 277 29.90 -18.89 -15.08
N SER A 278 28.84 -19.45 -15.69
CA SER A 278 27.55 -18.79 -15.90
C SER A 278 26.54 -19.00 -14.77
N THR A 279 26.77 -19.86 -13.78
CA THR A 279 25.83 -20.05 -12.66
C THR A 279 26.50 -19.73 -11.33
N LEU A 280 25.92 -18.78 -10.60
CA LEU A 280 26.41 -18.33 -9.30
C LEU A 280 25.46 -18.78 -8.18
N TYR A 281 26.05 -19.14 -7.04
CA TYR A 281 25.36 -19.74 -5.91
C TYR A 281 25.54 -18.86 -4.67
N TYR A 282 24.45 -18.62 -3.96
CA TYR A 282 24.43 -17.80 -2.74
C TYR A 282 23.76 -18.56 -1.60
N THR A 283 24.47 -18.68 -0.49
CA THR A 283 23.93 -19.21 0.76
C THR A 283 23.19 -18.11 1.50
N ILE A 284 21.92 -18.38 1.80
CA ILE A 284 21.05 -17.53 2.60
C ILE A 284 20.95 -18.17 3.99
N SER A 285 21.41 -17.44 5.01
CA SER A 285 21.33 -17.90 6.41
C SER A 285 19.88 -17.85 6.92
N PRO A 286 19.50 -18.67 7.91
CA PRO A 286 18.17 -18.59 8.52
C PRO A 286 17.85 -17.18 9.05
N ASN A 287 16.60 -16.76 8.93
CA ASN A 287 16.07 -15.55 9.54
C ASN A 287 15.45 -15.88 10.89
N GLU A 288 16.15 -15.55 11.97
CA GLU A 288 15.68 -15.80 13.34
C GLU A 288 14.83 -14.64 13.89
N THR A 289 14.59 -13.59 13.09
CA THR A 289 13.81 -12.41 13.49
C THR A 289 12.36 -12.53 13.01
N TYR A 290 11.46 -11.78 13.68
CA TYR A 290 10.04 -11.72 13.34
C TYR A 290 9.71 -10.69 12.25
N GLU A 291 10.73 -10.15 11.59
CA GLU A 291 10.62 -9.16 10.51
C GLU A 291 11.21 -9.76 9.23
N SER A 292 10.54 -9.51 8.10
CA SER A 292 11.10 -9.85 6.78
C SER A 292 12.35 -9.03 6.50
N ARG A 293 13.30 -9.59 5.75
CA ARG A 293 14.53 -8.89 5.36
C ARG A 293 14.83 -9.10 3.89
N GLU A 294 15.45 -8.10 3.29
CA GLU A 294 15.82 -8.12 1.88
C GLU A 294 17.26 -7.66 1.66
N ALA A 295 17.85 -8.14 0.56
CA ALA A 295 19.18 -7.73 0.12
C ALA A 295 19.27 -7.80 -1.41
N GLU A 296 20.09 -6.91 -1.97
CA GLU A 296 20.31 -6.81 -3.40
C GLU A 296 21.76 -7.20 -3.75
N ILE A 297 21.91 -8.05 -4.75
CA ILE A 297 23.20 -8.41 -5.35
C ILE A 297 23.23 -7.78 -6.75
N ILE A 298 24.26 -7.00 -7.04
CA ILE A 298 24.37 -6.26 -8.30
C ILE A 298 25.46 -6.91 -9.16
N PHE A 299 25.11 -7.26 -10.38
CA PHE A 299 26.02 -7.76 -11.42
C PHE A 299 26.31 -6.62 -12.37
N TYR A 300 27.57 -6.33 -12.64
CA TYR A 300 27.92 -5.17 -13.45
C TYR A 300 29.22 -5.35 -14.22
N ASP A 301 29.37 -4.60 -15.29
CA ASP A 301 30.65 -4.44 -15.96
C ASP A 301 31.42 -3.26 -15.35
N LYS A 302 32.70 -3.43 -15.04
CA LYS A 302 33.55 -2.32 -14.59
C LYS A 302 33.82 -1.28 -15.67
N ASN A 303 33.64 -1.64 -16.94
CA ASN A 303 34.02 -0.82 -18.08
C ASN A 303 32.84 -0.09 -18.74
N SER A 304 31.60 -0.32 -18.28
CA SER A 304 30.39 0.21 -18.92
C SER A 304 29.32 0.56 -17.88
N SER A 305 28.18 1.06 -18.36
CA SER A 305 27.02 1.40 -17.52
C SER A 305 26.08 0.21 -17.27
N ILE A 306 26.36 -0.94 -17.88
CA ILE A 306 25.51 -2.13 -17.84
C ILE A 306 25.55 -2.76 -16.45
N LYS A 307 24.37 -2.94 -15.87
CA LYS A 307 24.18 -3.63 -14.58
C LYS A 307 22.83 -4.33 -14.52
N GLU A 308 22.78 -5.43 -13.81
CA GLU A 308 21.58 -6.16 -13.44
C GLU A 308 21.51 -6.32 -11.92
N THR A 309 20.31 -6.36 -11.35
CA THR A 309 20.11 -6.45 -9.90
C THR A 309 19.24 -7.65 -9.55
N MET A 310 19.75 -8.51 -8.68
CA MET A 310 19.01 -9.62 -8.10
C MET A 310 18.61 -9.28 -6.67
N LYS A 311 17.32 -9.41 -6.37
CA LYS A 311 16.75 -9.19 -5.04
C LYS A 311 16.45 -10.52 -4.34
N ILE A 312 16.97 -10.68 -3.13
CA ILE A 312 16.61 -11.78 -2.21
C ILE A 312 15.64 -11.23 -1.17
N ILE A 313 14.48 -11.87 -1.03
CA ILE A 313 13.45 -11.50 -0.05
C ILE A 313 13.24 -12.70 0.87
N GLN A 314 13.69 -12.58 2.12
CA GLN A 314 13.57 -13.65 3.10
C GLN A 314 12.43 -13.36 4.07
N ALA A 315 11.50 -14.32 4.19
CA ALA A 315 10.36 -14.23 5.10
C ALA A 315 10.81 -14.12 6.57
N GLN A 316 9.94 -13.52 7.39
CA GLN A 316 10.06 -13.51 8.84
C GLN A 316 9.94 -14.92 9.44
N LYS A 317 10.49 -15.13 10.63
CA LYS A 317 10.22 -16.31 11.44
C LYS A 317 8.79 -16.26 11.95
N ASP A 318 8.02 -17.31 11.74
CA ASP A 318 6.69 -17.44 12.34
C ASP A 318 6.80 -17.79 13.83
N ALA A 319 5.94 -17.20 14.68
CA ALA A 319 5.90 -17.50 16.11
C ALA A 319 4.53 -17.25 16.75
N ILE A 320 4.28 -18.03 17.82
CA ILE A 320 3.22 -17.90 18.80
C ILE A 320 3.92 -17.84 20.16
N ILE A 321 3.80 -16.73 20.89
CA ILE A 321 4.49 -16.52 22.17
C ILE A 321 3.45 -16.20 23.24
N VAL A 322 3.35 -17.06 24.25
CA VAL A 322 2.46 -16.88 25.40
C VAL A 322 3.24 -16.41 26.62
N SER A 323 2.63 -15.55 27.45
CA SER A 323 3.28 -15.01 28.66
C SER A 323 3.50 -16.06 29.74
N GLN A 324 2.63 -17.07 29.81
CA GLN A 324 2.65 -18.10 30.84
C GLN A 324 2.05 -19.40 30.30
N LYS A 325 2.77 -20.52 30.50
CA LYS A 325 2.40 -21.86 30.00
C LYS A 325 1.69 -22.74 31.02
N GLU A 326 1.64 -22.33 32.29
CA GLU A 326 1.04 -23.13 33.36
C GLU A 326 0.34 -22.24 34.39
N TYR A 327 -0.90 -22.57 34.77
CA TYR A 327 -1.69 -21.83 35.74
C TYR A 327 -2.20 -22.76 36.86
N ASP A 328 -1.90 -22.40 38.11
CA ASP A 328 -2.56 -22.97 39.27
C ASP A 328 -3.81 -22.17 39.65
N ILE A 329 -4.94 -22.87 39.64
CA ILE A 329 -6.27 -22.29 39.84
C ILE A 329 -6.83 -22.71 41.20
N PRO A 330 -7.35 -21.76 41.98
CA PRO A 330 -8.14 -22.06 43.17
C PRO A 330 -9.31 -23.00 42.88
N VAL A 331 -9.73 -23.77 43.88
CA VAL A 331 -10.82 -24.76 43.75
C VAL A 331 -12.12 -24.11 43.28
N ASN A 332 -12.43 -22.89 43.73
CA ASN A 332 -13.62 -22.12 43.36
C ASN A 332 -13.58 -21.54 41.93
N GLY A 333 -12.51 -21.76 41.19
CA GLY A 333 -12.35 -21.22 39.84
C GLY A 333 -11.94 -19.74 39.83
N LYS A 334 -11.57 -19.24 38.65
CA LYS A 334 -11.31 -17.83 38.36
C LYS A 334 -11.29 -17.62 36.84
N VAL A 335 -11.39 -16.36 36.41
CA VAL A 335 -11.01 -15.98 35.05
C VAL A 335 -9.48 -15.89 34.99
N ILE A 336 -8.87 -16.51 33.99
CA ILE A 336 -7.47 -16.30 33.64
C ILE A 336 -7.35 -15.43 32.40
N GLU A 337 -6.27 -14.65 32.37
CA GLU A 337 -5.85 -13.82 31.25
C GLU A 337 -4.52 -14.37 30.74
N ILE A 338 -4.45 -14.64 29.44
CA ILE A 338 -3.28 -15.19 28.78
C ILE A 338 -2.81 -14.17 27.74
N GLU A 339 -1.66 -13.55 27.99
CA GLU A 339 -1.10 -12.64 27.00
C GLU A 339 -0.38 -13.44 25.90
N LEU A 340 -0.70 -13.15 24.65
CA LEU A 340 -0.23 -13.86 23.46
C LEU A 340 0.25 -12.84 22.42
N ASN A 341 1.41 -13.08 21.82
CA ASN A 341 1.86 -12.39 20.62
C ASN A 341 2.07 -13.42 19.50
N ALA A 342 1.44 -13.20 18.35
CA ALA A 342 1.61 -14.05 17.19
C ALA A 342 1.72 -13.19 15.91
N ASN A 343 2.64 -13.55 15.02
CA ASN A 343 2.73 -12.97 13.68
C ASN A 343 2.12 -13.90 12.60
N VAL A 344 1.40 -14.93 13.05
CA VAL A 344 0.65 -15.89 12.23
C VAL A 344 -0.80 -15.98 12.69
N GLU A 345 -1.69 -16.35 11.77
CA GLU A 345 -3.05 -16.73 12.14
C GLU A 345 -3.05 -18.00 12.98
N TYR A 346 -3.84 -18.00 14.05
CA TYR A 346 -3.93 -19.10 15.01
C TYR A 346 -5.38 -19.43 15.35
N GLN A 347 -5.58 -20.63 15.86
CA GLN A 347 -6.81 -21.13 16.44
C GLN A 347 -6.56 -21.57 17.88
N VAL A 348 -7.58 -21.43 18.72
CA VAL A 348 -7.54 -21.89 20.12
C VAL A 348 -8.50 -23.06 20.26
N THR A 349 -7.99 -24.17 20.78
CA THR A 349 -8.76 -25.39 21.01
C THR A 349 -8.71 -25.78 22.49
N VAL A 350 -9.86 -26.13 23.04
CA VAL A 350 -10.01 -26.79 24.34
C VAL A 350 -10.77 -28.08 24.07
N LEU A 351 -10.22 -29.22 24.51
CA LEU A 351 -10.86 -30.52 24.30
C LEU A 351 -12.16 -30.63 25.10
N ASP A 352 -13.15 -31.36 24.59
CA ASP A 352 -14.46 -31.55 25.24
C ASP A 352 -14.38 -32.16 26.65
N GLU A 353 -13.31 -32.92 26.95
CA GLU A 353 -13.06 -33.46 28.30
C GLU A 353 -12.68 -32.38 29.33
N TYR A 354 -12.38 -31.16 28.87
CA TYR A 354 -12.09 -29.99 29.70
C TYR A 354 -13.26 -28.98 29.66
N ASP A 355 -14.50 -29.47 29.74
CA ASP A 355 -15.74 -28.67 29.74
C ASP A 355 -15.81 -27.54 30.80
N TRP A 356 -15.01 -27.67 31.86
CA TRP A 356 -14.81 -26.70 32.94
C TRP A 356 -13.86 -25.54 32.60
N ILE A 357 -13.22 -25.56 31.43
CA ILE A 357 -12.40 -24.48 30.87
C ILE A 357 -13.21 -23.83 29.74
N LYS A 358 -13.82 -22.68 30.01
CA LYS A 358 -14.72 -22.02 29.05
C LYS A 358 -14.07 -20.78 28.46
N PRO A 359 -13.94 -20.67 27.13
CA PRO A 359 -13.53 -19.41 26.53
C PRO A 359 -14.56 -18.33 26.87
N VAL A 360 -14.09 -17.15 27.23
CA VAL A 360 -14.98 -16.01 27.48
C VAL A 360 -15.15 -15.28 26.15
N ASP A 361 -16.31 -15.46 25.51
CA ASP A 361 -16.65 -14.79 24.25
C ASP A 361 -16.86 -13.29 24.47
N ASN A 362 -15.76 -12.53 24.41
CA ASN A 362 -15.81 -11.09 24.21
C ASN A 362 -14.47 -10.58 23.64
N PHE A 363 -14.30 -10.70 22.33
CA PHE A 363 -13.82 -9.66 21.39
C PHE A 363 -13.62 -10.31 20.01
N GLN A 364 -14.73 -10.64 19.35
CA GLN A 364 -14.74 -10.82 17.89
C GLN A 364 -14.60 -9.43 17.25
N ILE A 365 -13.40 -9.06 16.82
CA ILE A 365 -13.23 -8.00 15.83
C ILE A 365 -12.32 -8.54 14.73
N LYS A 366 -12.85 -8.55 13.50
CA LYS A 366 -12.06 -8.74 12.28
C LYS A 366 -11.02 -7.61 12.20
N GLY A 367 -9.79 -7.88 12.61
CA GLY A 367 -8.63 -6.99 12.40
C GLY A 367 -7.73 -6.81 13.62
N LEU A 368 -6.42 -7.04 13.39
CA LEU A 368 -5.24 -6.94 14.27
C LEU A 368 -5.34 -7.57 15.67
N ALA A 369 -4.49 -8.58 15.89
CA ALA A 369 -4.38 -9.44 17.05
C ALA A 369 -4.70 -8.76 18.39
N ASN A 370 -5.74 -9.24 19.07
CA ASN A 370 -5.86 -9.00 20.49
C ASN A 370 -4.81 -9.85 21.19
N ASN A 371 -3.87 -9.22 21.90
CA ASN A 371 -2.78 -9.92 22.56
C ASN A 371 -3.22 -10.65 23.85
N LYS A 372 -4.52 -10.84 24.08
CA LYS A 372 -5.06 -11.39 25.33
C LYS A 372 -6.19 -12.37 25.06
N LEU A 373 -6.08 -13.57 25.63
CA LEU A 373 -7.13 -14.58 25.65
C LEU A 373 -7.66 -14.75 27.08
N TYR A 374 -8.97 -14.93 27.20
CA TYR A 374 -9.64 -15.04 28.50
C TYR A 374 -10.39 -16.35 28.61
N PHE A 375 -10.15 -17.07 29.72
CA PHE A 375 -10.84 -18.32 30.02
C PHE A 375 -11.45 -18.28 31.41
N GLN A 376 -12.73 -18.59 31.50
CA GLN A 376 -13.41 -18.86 32.75
C GLN A 376 -13.11 -20.30 33.16
N ILE A 377 -12.39 -20.45 34.27
CA ILE A 377 -12.15 -21.75 34.88
C ILE A 377 -13.24 -21.97 35.93
N GLU A 378 -14.04 -23.01 35.77
CA GLU A 378 -15.14 -23.32 36.69
C GLU A 378 -14.64 -23.94 38.00
N GLU A 379 -15.49 -23.93 39.02
CA GLU A 379 -15.20 -24.59 40.30
C GLU A 379 -14.98 -26.09 40.08
N ASN A 380 -13.94 -26.65 40.71
CA ASN A 380 -13.80 -28.09 40.80
C ASN A 380 -14.63 -28.58 41.97
N THR A 381 -15.73 -29.27 41.70
CA THR A 381 -16.60 -29.87 42.73
C THR A 381 -16.19 -31.30 43.09
N LEU A 382 -15.15 -31.84 42.47
CA LEU A 382 -14.68 -33.20 42.67
C LEU A 382 -13.72 -33.29 43.87
N SER A 383 -13.69 -34.45 44.51
CA SER A 383 -12.69 -34.81 45.53
C SER A 383 -11.34 -35.24 44.94
N LYS A 384 -11.11 -34.95 43.65
CA LYS A 384 -9.86 -35.23 42.92
C LYS A 384 -9.36 -33.97 42.24
N ARG A 385 -8.03 -33.84 42.16
CA ARG A 385 -7.37 -32.78 41.38
C ARG A 385 -7.71 -32.98 39.90
N ARG A 386 -7.80 -31.90 39.13
CA ARG A 386 -8.02 -31.98 37.67
C ARG A 386 -7.02 -31.10 36.94
N LYS A 387 -6.66 -31.54 35.74
CA LYS A 387 -5.75 -30.87 34.82
C LYS A 387 -6.42 -30.75 33.46
N GLY A 388 -6.28 -29.60 32.82
CA GLY A 388 -6.77 -29.37 31.46
C GLY A 388 -5.73 -28.62 30.64
N ILE A 389 -5.91 -28.64 29.32
CA ILE A 389 -4.98 -28.04 28.36
C ILE A 389 -5.74 -27.14 27.41
N ILE A 390 -5.22 -25.94 27.20
CA ILE A 390 -5.63 -25.01 26.15
C ILE A 390 -4.54 -25.03 25.09
N THR A 391 -4.86 -25.42 23.86
CA THR A 391 -3.91 -25.48 22.76
C THR A 391 -4.11 -24.28 21.83
N ILE A 392 -3.04 -23.53 21.57
CA ILE A 392 -2.99 -22.43 20.62
C ILE A 392 -2.12 -22.87 19.45
N GLU A 393 -2.73 -23.08 18.29
CA GLU A 393 -2.08 -23.68 17.13
C GLU A 393 -2.16 -22.73 15.93
N SER A 394 -1.10 -22.62 15.13
CA SER A 394 -1.18 -21.89 13.87
C SER A 394 -2.18 -22.59 12.93
N VAL A 395 -2.88 -21.84 12.07
CA VAL A 395 -3.82 -22.45 11.10
C VAL A 395 -3.10 -23.44 10.16
N SER A 396 -1.81 -23.22 9.91
CA SER A 396 -0.92 -24.13 9.16
C SER A 396 -0.51 -25.39 9.93
N LYS A 397 -0.74 -25.44 11.24
CA LYS A 397 -0.31 -26.50 12.17
C LYS A 397 1.21 -26.69 12.28
N ALA A 398 1.98 -25.71 11.83
CA ALA A 398 3.43 -25.74 11.89
C ALA A 398 3.97 -25.36 13.28
N ILE A 399 3.21 -24.59 14.05
CA ILE A 399 3.59 -24.07 15.38
C ILE A 399 2.40 -24.27 16.32
N SER A 400 2.67 -24.75 17.53
CA SER A 400 1.66 -24.95 18.57
C SER A 400 2.23 -24.65 19.95
N GLU A 401 1.40 -24.11 20.83
CA GLU A 401 1.70 -23.85 22.23
C GLU A 401 0.58 -24.39 23.11
N ASP A 402 0.95 -25.17 24.13
CA ASP A 402 0.02 -25.74 25.11
C ASP A 402 0.13 -24.98 26.43
N ILE A 403 -1.03 -24.57 26.95
CA ILE A 403 -1.17 -23.95 28.26
C ILE A 403 -1.85 -24.94 29.20
N ILE A 404 -1.16 -25.27 30.28
CA ILE A 404 -1.59 -26.22 31.30
C ILE A 404 -2.39 -25.49 32.39
N ILE A 405 -3.58 -25.99 32.69
CA ILE A 405 -4.42 -25.51 33.79
C ILE A 405 -4.51 -26.59 34.86
N ASN A 406 -3.94 -26.33 36.04
CA ASN A 406 -4.04 -27.20 37.20
C ASN A 406 -5.08 -26.64 38.17
N GLN A 407 -5.98 -27.49 38.65
CA GLN A 407 -6.96 -27.10 39.66
C GLN A 407 -7.04 -28.14 40.79
N GLY A 408 -6.99 -27.64 42.03
CA GLY A 408 -7.12 -28.45 43.24
C GLY A 408 -8.50 -29.10 43.39
N ARG A 409 -8.63 -30.04 44.33
CA ARG A 409 -9.89 -30.71 44.69
C ARG A 409 -10.68 -29.97 45.77
N VAL A 410 -11.98 -30.27 45.89
CA VAL A 410 -12.75 -29.93 47.11
C VAL A 410 -12.23 -30.76 48.27
N LYS A 411 -11.86 -30.10 49.37
CA LYS A 411 -11.53 -30.75 50.64
C LYS A 411 -12.81 -30.97 51.45
N ASP A 412 -12.97 -32.16 52.04
CA ASP A 412 -14.06 -32.44 52.99
C ASP A 412 -13.86 -31.54 54.22
N LYS A 413 -14.82 -30.65 54.50
CA LYS A 413 -14.72 -29.65 55.58
C LYS A 413 -14.67 -30.29 56.97
N ASP A 414 -15.15 -31.52 57.10
CA ASP A 414 -15.13 -32.27 58.35
C ASP A 414 -13.89 -33.17 58.49
N ALA A 415 -12.97 -33.15 57.50
CA ALA A 415 -11.74 -33.93 57.54
C ALA A 415 -10.60 -33.17 58.23
N ILE A 416 -9.83 -33.91 59.03
CA ILE A 416 -8.58 -33.40 59.62
C ILE A 416 -7.48 -33.56 58.58
N GLU A 417 -6.76 -32.49 58.27
CA GLU A 417 -5.63 -32.52 57.34
C GLU A 417 -4.30 -32.41 58.11
N LEU A 418 -3.39 -33.36 57.86
CA LEU A 418 -2.06 -33.38 58.49
C LEU A 418 -0.98 -33.63 57.44
N HIS A 419 0.17 -32.99 57.65
CA HIS A 419 1.38 -33.21 56.86
C HIS A 419 2.41 -33.99 57.68
N VAL A 420 2.82 -35.16 57.20
CA VAL A 420 3.85 -36.00 57.81
C VAL A 420 5.17 -35.74 57.09
N GLU A 421 5.93 -34.78 57.58
CA GLU A 421 7.23 -34.41 56.98
C GLU A 421 8.22 -35.58 57.03
N THR A 422 8.37 -36.18 58.22
CA THR A 422 9.26 -37.32 58.47
C THR A 422 8.47 -38.61 58.67
N ALA A 423 8.75 -39.64 57.87
CA ALA A 423 8.09 -40.93 58.01
C ALA A 423 8.34 -41.55 59.41
N GLY A 424 7.32 -42.23 59.93
CA GLY A 424 7.24 -42.85 61.24
C GLY A 424 6.82 -41.91 62.37
N THR A 425 6.29 -40.72 62.05
CA THR A 425 5.96 -39.69 63.04
C THR A 425 4.49 -39.28 63.09
N LEU A 426 3.59 -39.96 62.35
CA LEU A 426 2.15 -39.66 62.39
C LEU A 426 1.58 -39.71 63.82
N ASN A 427 2.07 -40.63 64.65
CA ASN A 427 1.70 -40.77 66.05
C ASN A 427 2.08 -39.56 66.94
N LYS A 428 2.97 -38.67 66.46
CA LYS A 428 3.32 -37.41 67.14
C LYS A 428 2.40 -36.26 66.73
N LEU A 429 1.79 -36.34 65.54
CA LEU A 429 0.86 -35.34 65.03
C LEU A 429 -0.56 -35.56 65.55
N ILE A 430 -0.93 -36.82 65.83
CA ILE A 430 -2.22 -37.19 66.39
C ILE A 430 -2.05 -37.57 67.86
N ALA A 431 -2.61 -36.75 68.75
CA ALA A 431 -2.58 -37.04 70.18
C ALA A 431 -3.28 -38.40 70.49
N PRO A 432 -2.76 -39.23 71.40
CA PRO A 432 -3.37 -40.52 71.76
C PRO A 432 -4.84 -40.44 72.15
N SER A 433 -5.28 -39.34 72.79
CA SER A 433 -6.68 -39.10 73.17
C SER A 433 -7.61 -38.85 71.99
N LYS A 434 -7.07 -38.46 70.83
CA LYS A 434 -7.82 -38.17 69.60
C LYS A 434 -7.77 -39.29 68.58
N LYS A 435 -6.77 -40.17 68.67
CA LYS A 435 -6.53 -41.28 67.74
C LYS A 435 -7.81 -42.03 67.32
N TYR A 436 -8.63 -42.45 68.28
CA TYR A 436 -9.84 -43.25 68.02
C TYR A 436 -11.12 -42.42 67.82
N GLN A 437 -11.01 -41.08 67.73
CA GLN A 437 -12.16 -40.16 67.52
C GLN A 437 -12.23 -39.63 66.09
N ILE A 438 -11.16 -39.76 65.31
CA ILE A 438 -11.07 -39.21 63.95
C ILE A 438 -11.78 -40.13 62.97
N THR A 439 -12.75 -39.59 62.24
CA THR A 439 -13.53 -40.34 61.23
C THR A 439 -13.09 -40.05 59.79
N ASN A 440 -12.58 -38.84 59.53
CA ASN A 440 -12.13 -38.40 58.21
C ASN A 440 -10.73 -37.80 58.32
N LEU A 441 -9.75 -38.34 57.58
CA LEU A 441 -8.36 -37.90 57.63
C LEU A 441 -7.79 -37.71 56.23
N ILE A 442 -7.15 -36.58 56.00
CA ILE A 442 -6.35 -36.27 54.81
C ILE A 442 -4.89 -36.20 55.23
N LEU A 443 -4.04 -36.99 54.60
CA LEU A 443 -2.61 -36.98 54.84
C LEU A 443 -1.85 -36.51 53.59
N THR A 444 -0.75 -35.81 53.85
CA THR A 444 0.27 -35.45 52.86
C THR A 444 1.65 -35.76 53.43
N GLY A 445 2.68 -35.88 52.60
CA GLY A 445 4.06 -36.12 53.05
C GLY A 445 4.48 -37.58 52.95
N ASN A 446 5.37 -38.05 53.83
CA ASN A 446 6.01 -39.37 53.68
C ASN A 446 5.54 -40.33 54.77
N LEU A 447 5.05 -41.51 54.38
CA LEU A 447 4.63 -42.56 55.32
C LEU A 447 5.50 -43.81 55.18
N ASN A 448 5.84 -44.44 56.31
CA ASN A 448 6.45 -45.77 56.33
C ASN A 448 5.58 -46.77 57.11
N GLY A 449 6.11 -47.98 57.34
CA GLY A 449 5.35 -49.04 58.00
C GLY A 449 4.82 -48.67 59.39
N THR A 450 5.55 -47.83 60.13
CA THR A 450 5.10 -47.37 61.46
C THR A 450 3.85 -46.49 61.36
N ASP A 451 3.79 -45.57 60.39
CA ASP A 451 2.60 -44.71 60.20
C ASP A 451 1.42 -45.51 59.68
N ILE A 452 1.68 -46.44 58.76
CA ILE A 452 0.66 -47.35 58.22
C ILE A 452 0.05 -48.19 59.34
N GLN A 453 0.86 -48.72 60.26
CA GLN A 453 0.33 -49.43 61.43
C GLN A 453 -0.56 -48.53 62.29
N TYR A 454 -0.14 -47.28 62.51
CA TYR A 454 -0.95 -46.32 63.27
C TYR A 454 -2.30 -46.03 62.57
N LEU A 455 -2.29 -45.92 61.24
CA LEU A 455 -3.51 -45.77 60.43
C LEU A 455 -4.42 -46.98 60.51
N ARG A 456 -3.88 -48.20 60.45
CA ARG A 456 -4.65 -49.46 60.60
C ARG A 456 -5.39 -49.49 61.93
N GLU A 457 -4.71 -49.11 63.02
CA GLU A 457 -5.32 -49.02 64.34
C GLU A 457 -6.42 -47.96 64.40
N MET A 458 -6.23 -46.81 63.76
CA MET A 458 -7.29 -45.80 63.62
C MET A 458 -8.46 -46.29 62.76
N ALA A 459 -8.21 -47.17 61.79
CA ALA A 459 -9.17 -47.73 60.84
C ALA A 459 -9.87 -49.01 61.32
N GLY A 460 -9.80 -49.34 62.61
CA GLY A 460 -10.59 -50.44 63.19
C GLY A 460 -9.94 -51.82 63.07
N GLU A 461 -8.61 -51.90 62.90
CA GLU A 461 -7.86 -53.17 62.76
C GLU A 461 -8.27 -54.21 63.81
N ARG A 462 -8.75 -55.38 63.34
CA ARG A 462 -9.09 -56.56 64.16
C ARG A 462 -9.90 -56.24 65.43
N SER A 463 -10.85 -55.30 65.33
CA SER A 463 -11.73 -54.83 66.43
C SER A 463 -11.11 -53.79 67.37
N SER A 464 -10.12 -53.03 66.91
CA SER A 464 -9.70 -51.81 67.60
C SER A 464 -10.90 -50.83 67.75
N GLN A 465 -10.80 -49.88 68.68
CA GLN A 465 -11.78 -48.80 68.84
C GLN A 465 -11.70 -47.73 67.74
N GLY A 466 -10.92 -47.98 66.68
CA GLY A 466 -10.72 -47.06 65.56
C GLY A 466 -12.02 -46.72 64.84
N MET A 467 -12.20 -45.43 64.54
CA MET A 467 -13.39 -44.90 63.88
C MET A 467 -13.08 -44.25 62.52
N LEU A 468 -11.85 -44.39 62.00
CA LEU A 468 -11.43 -43.79 60.73
C LEU A 468 -12.15 -44.47 59.56
N GLN A 469 -13.06 -43.72 58.93
CA GLN A 469 -13.93 -44.17 57.84
C GLN A 469 -13.47 -43.67 56.48
N LYS A 470 -12.96 -42.44 56.40
CA LYS A 470 -12.46 -41.86 55.15
C LYS A 470 -10.99 -41.49 55.30
N LEU A 471 -10.15 -42.05 54.43
CA LEU A 471 -8.72 -41.79 54.41
C LEU A 471 -8.30 -41.31 53.03
N ASP A 472 -7.67 -40.15 52.97
CA ASP A 472 -7.15 -39.58 51.74
C ASP A 472 -5.63 -39.54 51.79
N LEU A 473 -5.00 -40.33 50.93
CA LEU A 473 -3.55 -40.48 50.82
C LEU A 473 -3.02 -39.95 49.48
N SER A 474 -3.79 -39.20 48.70
CA SER A 474 -3.39 -38.84 47.33
C SER A 474 -2.03 -38.13 47.25
N GLU A 475 -1.69 -37.34 48.26
CA GLU A 475 -0.44 -36.56 48.36
C GLU A 475 0.56 -37.16 49.35
N VAL A 476 0.41 -38.45 49.65
CA VAL A 476 1.36 -39.23 50.44
C VAL A 476 2.36 -39.92 49.51
N ASN A 477 3.62 -39.98 49.92
CA ASN A 477 4.60 -40.93 49.40
C ASN A 477 4.76 -42.06 50.40
N ILE A 478 4.39 -43.28 50.02
CA ILE A 478 4.79 -44.46 50.78
C ILE A 478 6.26 -44.68 50.48
N ILE A 479 7.09 -44.76 51.52
CA ILE A 479 8.53 -44.99 51.39
C ILE A 479 8.96 -46.22 52.22
N SER A 480 10.03 -46.86 51.76
CA SER A 480 10.72 -47.87 52.54
C SER A 480 11.31 -47.23 53.81
N GLY A 481 11.19 -47.90 54.96
CA GLY A 481 11.63 -47.34 56.22
C GLY A 481 11.54 -48.30 57.40
N SER A 482 11.78 -47.79 58.60
CA SER A 482 11.67 -48.57 59.83
C SER A 482 10.22 -48.83 60.25
N GLY A 483 10.03 -49.94 60.96
CA GLY A 483 8.73 -50.41 61.41
C GLY A 483 8.04 -51.33 60.40
N THR A 484 6.97 -51.93 60.88
CA THR A 484 6.14 -52.89 60.16
C THR A 484 4.68 -52.54 60.38
N TYR A 485 3.80 -53.05 59.52
CA TYR A 485 2.36 -52.98 59.67
C TYR A 485 1.71 -54.37 59.61
N GLY A 486 0.50 -54.47 60.15
CA GLY A 486 -0.27 -55.72 60.19
C GLY A 486 0.51 -56.85 60.86
N ASP A 487 0.60 -57.99 60.17
CA ASP A 487 1.26 -59.19 60.66
C ASP A 487 2.80 -59.18 60.44
N GLY A 488 3.43 -57.99 60.48
CA GLY A 488 4.89 -57.82 60.36
C GLY A 488 5.40 -57.42 58.97
N GLU A 489 4.53 -56.91 58.09
CA GLU A 489 4.87 -56.53 56.72
C GLU A 489 5.61 -55.19 56.66
N HIS A 490 6.44 -55.00 55.63
CA HIS A 490 7.19 -53.76 55.41
C HIS A 490 6.55 -52.87 54.34
N ALA A 491 6.71 -51.56 54.50
CA ALA A 491 6.31 -50.60 53.48
C ALA A 491 7.36 -50.57 52.36
N PHE A 492 6.88 -50.55 51.12
CA PHE A 492 7.71 -50.41 49.94
C PHE A 492 7.31 -49.15 49.18
N GLU A 493 8.29 -48.53 48.53
CA GLU A 493 8.11 -47.25 47.86
C GLU A 493 6.96 -47.32 46.84
N SER A 494 5.98 -46.42 46.97
CA SER A 494 4.85 -46.30 46.05
C SER A 494 4.00 -47.58 45.86
N VAL A 495 4.00 -48.50 46.83
CA VAL A 495 3.26 -49.76 46.76
C VAL A 495 2.20 -49.82 47.87
N ILE A 496 0.96 -50.17 47.51
CA ILE A 496 -0.03 -50.64 48.48
C ILE A 496 0.21 -52.13 48.73
N GLY A 497 1.05 -52.41 49.72
CA GLY A 497 1.60 -53.74 50.00
C GLY A 497 0.61 -54.78 50.53
N VAL A 498 1.08 -56.03 50.62
CA VAL A 498 0.30 -57.18 51.09
C VAL A 498 -0.42 -56.85 52.39
N ARG A 499 -1.75 -57.03 52.39
CA ARG A 499 -2.62 -56.81 53.56
C ARG A 499 -2.54 -55.41 54.20
N MET A 500 -2.03 -54.38 53.52
CA MET A 500 -1.78 -53.05 54.09
C MET A 500 -2.94 -52.41 54.84
N PHE A 501 -4.17 -52.61 54.39
CA PHE A 501 -5.41 -52.19 55.05
C PHE A 501 -6.39 -53.35 55.27
N SER A 502 -5.91 -54.59 55.33
CA SER A 502 -6.74 -55.75 55.68
C SER A 502 -7.22 -55.67 57.12
N TYR A 503 -8.46 -56.12 57.37
CA TYR A 503 -9.16 -56.08 58.65
C TYR A 503 -9.38 -54.68 59.23
N CYS A 504 -9.23 -53.62 58.42
CA CYS A 504 -9.53 -52.24 58.79
C CYS A 504 -11.05 -51.99 58.67
N ASN A 505 -11.81 -52.59 59.58
CA ASN A 505 -13.28 -52.70 59.48
C ASN A 505 -14.03 -51.36 59.57
N ALA A 506 -13.40 -50.29 60.06
CA ALA A 506 -14.02 -48.98 60.11
C ALA A 506 -13.88 -48.22 58.78
N LEU A 507 -12.92 -48.59 57.92
CA LEU A 507 -12.62 -47.87 56.69
C LEU A 507 -13.68 -48.12 55.61
N VAL A 508 -14.32 -47.05 55.14
CA VAL A 508 -15.38 -47.08 54.13
C VAL A 508 -14.86 -46.59 52.77
N SER A 509 -13.96 -45.60 52.77
CA SER A 509 -13.41 -45.01 51.55
C SER A 509 -11.94 -44.68 51.73
N ILE A 510 -11.14 -45.03 50.73
CA ILE A 510 -9.73 -44.66 50.67
C ILE A 510 -9.38 -44.07 49.29
N ILE A 511 -8.67 -42.94 49.28
CA ILE A 511 -8.01 -42.41 48.09
C ILE A 511 -6.54 -42.79 48.20
N LEU A 512 -6.04 -43.55 47.24
CA LEU A 512 -4.66 -44.03 47.22
C LEU A 512 -3.69 -42.89 46.82
N PRO A 513 -2.39 -43.00 47.18
CA PRO A 513 -1.35 -42.14 46.66
C PRO A 513 -1.37 -42.01 45.14
N ASP A 514 -1.25 -40.78 44.63
CA ASP A 514 -1.27 -40.51 43.18
C ASP A 514 -0.08 -41.18 42.46
N ASN A 515 1.01 -41.49 43.19
CA ASN A 515 2.18 -42.21 42.68
C ASN A 515 2.11 -43.74 42.86
N THR A 516 0.98 -44.31 43.29
CA THR A 516 0.85 -45.77 43.49
C THR A 516 1.19 -46.55 42.22
N THR A 517 2.15 -47.47 42.31
CA THR A 517 2.62 -48.32 41.20
C THR A 517 2.01 -49.72 41.21
N SER A 518 1.66 -50.26 42.38
CA SER A 518 1.02 -51.58 42.52
C SER A 518 0.13 -51.68 43.76
N ILE A 519 -0.85 -52.60 43.68
CA ILE A 519 -1.70 -53.02 44.79
C ILE A 519 -1.54 -54.53 44.96
N GLU A 520 -1.06 -54.96 46.11
CA GLU A 520 -0.68 -56.35 46.37
C GLU A 520 -1.79 -57.16 47.05
N GLN A 521 -1.54 -58.46 47.22
CA GLN A 521 -2.52 -59.43 47.66
C GLN A 521 -3.17 -59.06 49.00
N GLY A 522 -4.51 -59.02 49.01
CA GLY A 522 -5.29 -58.81 50.23
C GLY A 522 -5.16 -57.42 50.84
N ALA A 523 -4.64 -56.43 50.12
CA ALA A 523 -4.46 -55.06 50.60
C ALA A 523 -5.69 -54.48 51.31
N PHE A 524 -6.90 -54.84 50.89
CA PHE A 524 -8.18 -54.34 51.45
C PHE A 524 -9.14 -55.46 51.89
N PHE A 525 -8.62 -56.62 52.31
CA PHE A 525 -9.43 -57.79 52.68
C PHE A 525 -10.15 -57.64 54.03
#